data_AF-A0A6J6MW09-F1
#
_entry.id   AF-A0A6J6MW09-F1
#
_cell.length_a   1.000
_cell.length_b   1.000
_cell.length_c   1.000
_cell.angle_alpha   90.00
_cell.angle_beta   90.00
_cell.angle_gamma   90.00
#
_symmetry.space_group_name_H-M   'P 1'
#
loop_
_entity.id
_entity.type
_entity.pdbx_description
1 polymer ?
#
loop_
_entity_poly.entity_id
_entity_poly.type
_entity_poly.pdbx_seq_one_letter_code
_entity_poly.pdbx_strand_id
1 'polypeptide(L)'
;MPQPLEYLITDVARKHGRLKVGYANTYLRCEDEATINQILGDKRLEHLRLRQIAPQVIVSDTESRETIEELRSAGYFPAGESNTGSVITAAGQTRAKSRPKPPRIIGEAVEPSQTILNSAVRALRAGEKASTRQPQRGAEVPRSTANETMDMLNKYIGEEVSLIIGYADTNGGVSQRIIDPISISLGTLVARDHGSGEVQHFRIPRITGVTPA
;
A
#
# COMPACT_ATOMS: atom_id res chain seq x y z
N MET A 1 69.86 3.52 14.02
CA MET A 1 69.05 2.34 14.38
C MET A 1 69.32 1.23 13.38
N PRO A 2 69.44 -0.04 13.79
CA PRO A 2 69.56 -1.16 12.84
C PRO A 2 68.30 -1.31 11.98
N GLN A 3 68.46 -1.53 10.67
CA GLN A 3 67.37 -1.61 9.69
C GLN A 3 66.22 -2.60 10.03
N PRO A 4 66.48 -3.80 10.61
CA PRO A 4 65.40 -4.72 10.97
C PRO A 4 64.45 -4.20 12.06
N LEU A 5 64.97 -3.42 13.02
CA LEU A 5 64.17 -2.82 14.09
C LEU A 5 63.22 -1.74 13.56
N GLU A 6 63.68 -0.95 12.59
CA GLU A 6 62.88 0.09 11.95
C GLU A 6 61.70 -0.50 11.16
N TYR A 7 61.93 -1.62 10.48
CA TYR A 7 60.86 -2.38 9.83
C TYR A 7 59.83 -2.92 10.84
N LEU A 8 60.30 -3.52 11.94
CA LEU A 8 59.42 -4.10 12.95
C LEU A 8 58.55 -3.03 13.63
N ILE A 9 59.14 -1.88 13.97
CA ILE A 9 58.41 -0.74 14.54
C ILE A 9 57.36 -0.23 13.55
N THR A 10 57.72 -0.08 12.28
CA THR A 10 56.78 0.38 11.24
C THR A 10 55.62 -0.60 11.05
N ASP A 11 55.88 -1.90 11.07
CA ASP A 11 54.85 -2.93 10.92
C ASP A 11 53.91 -2.98 12.14
N VAL A 12 54.45 -2.92 13.36
CA VAL A 12 53.65 -2.87 14.59
C VAL A 12 52.85 -1.58 14.67
N ALA A 13 53.45 -0.43 14.33
CA ALA A 13 52.75 0.85 14.30
C ALA A 13 51.58 0.85 13.29
N ARG A 14 51.74 0.19 12.13
CA ARG A 14 50.66 0.01 11.14
C ARG A 14 49.53 -0.88 11.64
N LYS A 15 49.83 -1.88 12.48
CA LYS A 15 48.84 -2.81 13.05
C LYS A 15 48.13 -2.21 14.27
N HIS A 16 48.83 -1.38 15.04
CA HIS A 16 48.31 -0.76 16.24
C HIS A 16 47.10 0.14 15.93
N GLY A 17 45.99 -0.06 16.65
CA GLY A 17 44.78 0.75 16.50
C GLY A 17 43.92 0.48 15.26
N ARG A 18 44.27 -0.52 14.43
CA ARG A 18 43.41 -0.96 13.31
C ARG A 18 42.10 -1.59 13.79
N LEU A 19 42.16 -2.38 14.87
CA LEU A 19 41.00 -2.94 15.54
C LEU A 19 40.61 -2.02 16.69
N LYS A 20 39.35 -1.60 16.70
CA LYS A 20 38.76 -0.79 17.76
C LYS A 20 37.63 -1.57 18.41
N VAL A 21 37.59 -1.57 19.73
CA VAL A 21 36.50 -2.12 20.53
C VAL A 21 35.80 -0.96 21.21
N GLY A 22 34.48 -0.97 21.17
CA GLY A 22 33.64 0.02 21.84
C GLY A 22 32.48 -0.69 22.52
N TYR A 23 31.88 -0.01 23.50
CA TYR A 23 30.65 -0.44 24.13
C TYR A 23 29.44 0.06 23.33
N ALA A 24 28.39 -0.74 23.28
CA ALA A 24 27.08 -0.39 22.73
C ALA A 24 26.03 -1.33 23.35
N ASN A 25 24.93 -0.77 23.85
CA ASN A 25 23.82 -1.57 24.39
C ASN A 25 22.84 -2.01 23.31
N THR A 26 22.65 -1.16 22.30
CA THR A 26 21.70 -1.41 21.21
C THR A 26 22.34 -1.05 19.87
N TYR A 27 22.04 -1.84 18.84
CA TYR A 27 22.32 -1.49 17.46
C TYR A 27 21.01 -1.37 16.68
N LEU A 28 21.05 -0.53 15.65
CA LEU A 28 20.00 -0.38 14.66
C LEU A 28 20.61 -0.74 13.32
N ARG A 29 19.93 -1.58 12.54
CA ARG A 29 20.30 -1.85 11.14
C ARG A 29 19.11 -1.54 10.23
N CYS A 30 19.39 -0.96 9.08
CA CYS A 30 18.40 -0.73 8.04
C CYS A 30 19.08 -0.94 6.68
N GLU A 31 18.41 -1.62 5.75
CA GLU A 31 18.94 -1.81 4.40
C GLU A 31 18.97 -0.48 3.62
N ASP A 32 18.11 0.48 4.00
CA ASP A 32 18.05 1.80 3.41
C ASP A 32 18.90 2.82 4.20
N GLU A 33 19.96 3.32 3.55
CA GLU A 33 20.83 4.35 4.11
C GLU A 33 20.12 5.70 4.26
N ALA A 34 19.08 6.00 3.47
CA ALA A 34 18.33 7.24 3.61
C ALA A 34 17.60 7.29 4.97
N THR A 35 16.99 6.17 5.37
CA THR A 35 16.38 6.02 6.69
C THR A 35 17.38 6.19 7.84
N ILE A 36 18.60 5.65 7.70
CA ILE A 36 19.69 5.84 8.67
C ILE A 36 20.04 7.33 8.83
N ASN A 37 20.23 8.03 7.72
CA ASN A 37 20.53 9.46 7.73
C ASN A 37 19.37 10.29 8.29
N GLN A 38 18.13 9.90 8.01
CA GLN A 38 16.95 10.56 8.58
C GLN A 38 16.90 10.40 10.11
N ILE A 39 17.14 9.20 10.63
CA ILE A 39 17.18 8.93 12.07
C ILE A 39 18.30 9.73 12.75
N LEU A 40 19.49 9.78 12.16
CA LEU A 40 20.62 10.56 12.70
C LEU A 40 20.37 12.07 12.71
N GLY A 41 19.54 12.57 11.79
CA GLY A 41 19.17 13.99 11.70
C GLY A 41 17.94 14.39 12.53
N ASP A 42 17.23 13.44 13.14
CA ASP A 42 16.01 13.74 13.90
C ASP A 42 16.34 14.25 15.31
N LYS A 43 16.11 15.55 15.53
CA LYS A 43 16.36 16.22 16.81
C LYS A 43 15.60 15.59 17.98
N ARG A 44 14.46 14.93 17.73
CA ARG A 44 13.68 14.25 18.78
C ARG A 44 14.46 13.08 19.39
N LEU A 45 15.38 12.49 18.63
CA LEU A 45 16.16 11.30 19.01
C LEU A 45 17.57 11.63 19.51
N GLU A 46 17.95 12.90 19.66
CA GLU A 46 19.28 13.32 20.12
C GLU A 46 19.65 12.72 21.49
N HIS A 47 18.65 12.53 22.36
CA HIS A 47 18.82 11.95 23.69
C HIS A 47 19.30 10.48 23.64
N LEU A 48 19.04 9.76 22.55
CA LEU A 48 19.51 8.37 22.34
C LEU A 48 21.00 8.28 21.97
N ARG A 49 21.70 9.42 21.79
CA ARG A 49 23.15 9.50 21.50
C ARG A 49 23.60 8.57 20.38
N LEU A 50 22.82 8.57 19.30
CA LEU A 50 23.02 7.70 18.14
C LEU A 50 24.36 8.00 17.45
N ARG A 51 25.14 6.95 17.18
CA ARG A 51 26.42 7.04 16.47
C ARG A 51 26.47 6.04 15.33
N GLN A 52 26.73 6.52 14.13
CA GLN A 52 26.91 5.66 12.96
C GLN A 52 28.27 4.95 13.00
N ILE A 53 28.28 3.64 12.75
CA ILE A 53 29.52 2.83 12.69
C ILE A 53 29.71 2.15 11.34
N ALA A 54 28.66 2.08 10.53
CA ALA A 54 28.68 1.67 9.12
C ALA A 54 27.51 2.36 8.38
N PRO A 55 27.49 2.40 7.04
CA PRO A 55 26.43 3.09 6.28
C PRO A 55 25.01 2.66 6.69
N GLN A 56 24.83 1.37 6.99
CA GLN A 56 23.55 0.76 7.35
C GLN A 56 23.40 0.47 8.85
N VAL A 57 24.34 0.90 9.69
CA VAL A 57 24.39 0.53 11.12
C VAL A 57 24.68 1.71 12.03
N ILE A 58 23.79 1.92 12.99
CA ILE A 58 23.92 2.88 14.09
C ILE A 58 23.99 2.10 15.40
N VAL A 59 24.73 2.63 16.38
CA VAL A 59 24.72 2.13 17.76
C VAL A 59 24.26 3.21 18.74
N SER A 60 23.72 2.75 19.87
CA SER A 60 23.31 3.57 21.02
C SER A 60 23.77 2.91 22.32
N ASP A 61 24.01 3.73 23.33
CA ASP A 61 24.24 3.30 24.72
C ASP A 61 22.93 3.07 25.49
N THR A 62 21.78 3.35 24.86
CA THR A 62 20.43 3.18 25.45
C THR A 62 19.98 1.72 25.35
N GLU A 63 19.12 1.28 26.27
CA GLU A 63 18.53 -0.06 26.22
C GLU A 63 17.63 -0.26 24.98
N SER A 64 17.54 -1.50 24.51
CA SER A 64 16.88 -1.82 23.24
C SER A 64 15.37 -1.54 23.28
N ARG A 65 14.75 -1.77 24.44
CA ARG A 65 13.32 -1.52 24.64
C ARG A 65 12.99 -0.03 24.57
N GLU A 66 13.74 0.79 25.30
CA GLU A 66 13.57 2.25 25.31
C GLU A 66 13.82 2.83 23.91
N THR A 67 14.90 2.39 23.24
CA THR A 67 15.20 2.79 21.85
C THR A 67 14.04 2.50 20.90
N ILE A 68 13.40 1.33 21.02
CA ILE A 68 12.22 0.96 20.21
C ILE A 68 11.02 1.86 20.51
N GLU A 69 10.77 2.18 21.78
CA GLU A 69 9.66 3.03 22.21
C GLU A 69 9.83 4.48 21.72
N GLU A 70 11.04 5.03 21.82
CA GLU A 70 11.37 6.37 21.33
C GLU A 70 11.30 6.50 19.81
N LEU A 71 11.84 5.50 19.08
CA LEU A 71 11.69 5.43 17.62
C LEU A 71 10.23 5.40 17.20
N ARG A 72 9.37 4.63 17.89
CA ARG A 72 7.92 4.62 17.63
C ARG A 72 7.27 5.96 17.91
N SER A 73 7.65 6.61 19.00
CA SER A 73 7.15 7.94 19.36
C SER A 73 7.57 9.00 18.32
N ALA A 74 8.71 8.80 17.66
CA ALA A 74 9.17 9.62 16.54
C ALA A 74 8.51 9.25 15.18
N GLY A 75 7.70 8.18 15.11
CA GLY A 75 7.01 7.75 13.88
C GLY A 75 7.79 6.76 13.02
N TYR A 76 8.87 6.18 13.56
CA TYR A 76 9.55 5.04 12.96
C TYR A 76 8.94 3.73 13.45
N PHE A 77 9.11 2.65 12.68
CA PHE A 77 8.50 1.35 12.99
C PHE A 77 9.54 0.24 13.12
N PRO A 78 10.42 0.29 14.14
CA PRO A 78 11.46 -0.72 14.32
C PRO A 78 10.85 -2.06 14.75
N ALA A 79 11.47 -3.13 14.27
CA ALA A 79 11.26 -4.48 14.77
C ALA A 79 12.38 -4.85 15.75
N GLY A 80 12.05 -5.57 16.82
CA GLY A 80 13.06 -6.10 17.73
C GLY A 80 13.83 -7.24 17.07
N GLU A 81 15.10 -7.40 17.41
CA GLU A 81 15.97 -8.48 16.92
C GLU A 81 16.50 -9.29 18.10
N SER A 82 16.62 -10.61 17.95
CA SER A 82 17.23 -11.50 18.93
C SER A 82 18.76 -11.45 18.84
N ASN A 83 19.45 -12.02 19.83
CA ASN A 83 20.90 -12.22 19.80
C ASN A 83 21.40 -13.09 18.64
N THR A 84 20.52 -13.84 17.97
CA THR A 84 20.82 -14.64 16.77
C THR A 84 20.51 -13.91 15.46
N GLY A 85 20.05 -12.66 15.51
CA GLY A 85 19.68 -11.88 14.33
C GLY A 85 18.25 -12.14 13.83
N SER A 86 17.46 -12.93 14.55
CA SER A 86 16.07 -13.21 14.17
C SER A 86 15.14 -12.10 14.60
N VAL A 87 14.20 -11.70 13.74
CA VAL A 87 13.21 -10.66 14.08
C VAL A 87 12.27 -11.20 15.16
N ILE A 88 12.29 -10.57 16.33
CA ILE A 88 11.35 -10.79 17.40
C ILE A 88 10.03 -10.17 16.98
N THR A 89 9.15 -11.00 16.44
CA THR A 89 7.74 -10.64 16.33
C THR A 89 7.16 -10.68 17.73
N ALA A 90 6.81 -9.52 18.28
CA ALA A 90 6.00 -9.48 19.49
C ALA A 90 4.75 -10.32 19.20
N ALA A 91 4.53 -11.38 19.99
CA ALA A 91 3.32 -12.18 19.90
C ALA A 91 2.12 -11.22 19.95
N GLY A 92 1.44 -11.13 18.81
CA GLY A 92 0.38 -10.18 18.44
C GLY A 92 0.05 -9.10 19.47
N GLN A 93 0.23 -7.84 19.06
CA GLN A 93 -0.68 -6.78 19.52
C GLN A 93 -2.07 -7.37 19.63
N THR A 94 -2.62 -7.37 20.84
CA THR A 94 -3.86 -8.05 21.19
C THR A 94 -4.85 -7.82 20.07
N ARG A 95 -5.13 -8.86 19.27
CA ARG A 95 -6.25 -8.82 18.32
C ARG A 95 -7.43 -8.29 19.13
N ALA A 96 -8.15 -7.30 18.61
CA ALA A 96 -9.35 -6.80 19.25
C ALA A 96 -10.14 -8.01 19.77
N LYS A 97 -10.40 -8.06 21.08
CA LYS A 97 -11.08 -9.20 21.72
C LYS A 97 -12.28 -9.53 20.84
N SER A 98 -12.36 -10.77 20.33
CA SER A 98 -13.45 -11.11 19.44
C SER A 98 -14.74 -10.77 20.18
N ARG A 99 -15.57 -9.92 19.56
CA ARG A 99 -16.86 -9.58 20.16
C ARG A 99 -17.58 -10.91 20.39
N PRO A 100 -18.09 -11.19 21.61
CA PRO A 100 -18.78 -12.44 21.88
C PRO A 100 -19.85 -12.66 20.81
N LYS A 101 -19.82 -13.83 20.19
CA LYS A 101 -20.78 -14.20 19.15
C LYS A 101 -22.17 -14.07 19.77
N PRO A 102 -23.12 -13.35 19.15
CA PRO A 102 -24.46 -13.22 19.72
C PRO A 102 -25.04 -14.62 19.99
N PRO A 103 -25.77 -14.80 21.10
CA PRO A 103 -26.30 -16.11 21.47
C PRO A 103 -27.13 -16.67 20.31
N ARG A 104 -26.93 -17.95 20.01
CA ARG A 104 -27.79 -18.67 19.05
C ARG A 104 -29.20 -18.65 19.64
N ILE A 105 -30.13 -17.97 18.98
CA ILE A 105 -31.55 -18.00 19.34
C ILE A 105 -32.00 -19.44 19.13
N ILE A 106 -32.27 -20.16 20.22
CA ILE A 106 -32.89 -21.49 20.20
C ILE A 106 -34.39 -21.23 20.30
N GLY A 107 -35.05 -21.17 19.16
CA GLY A 107 -36.50 -20.99 19.03
C GLY A 107 -36.93 -21.28 17.59
N GLU A 108 -38.19 -21.64 17.39
CA GLU A 108 -38.75 -21.76 16.04
C GLU A 108 -38.66 -20.41 15.34
N ALA A 109 -38.07 -20.39 14.15
CA ALA A 109 -37.97 -19.19 13.35
C ALA A 109 -39.39 -18.73 12.99
N VAL A 110 -39.79 -17.55 13.49
CA VAL A 110 -41.06 -16.94 13.12
C VAL A 110 -41.07 -16.75 11.61
N GLU A 111 -42.11 -17.28 10.95
CA GLU A 111 -42.23 -17.16 9.51
C GLU A 111 -42.33 -15.67 9.12
N PRO A 112 -41.43 -15.16 8.28
CA PRO A 112 -41.44 -13.75 7.92
C PRO A 112 -42.73 -13.41 7.18
N SER A 113 -43.34 -12.27 7.51
CA SER A 113 -44.51 -11.77 6.79
C SER A 113 -44.22 -11.63 5.29
N GLN A 114 -45.26 -11.79 4.45
CA GLN A 114 -45.14 -11.68 3.00
C GLN A 114 -44.53 -10.34 2.54
N THR A 115 -44.72 -9.27 3.29
CA THR A 115 -44.11 -7.96 3.03
C THR A 115 -42.58 -8.01 3.14
N ILE A 116 -42.04 -8.70 4.17
CA ILE A 116 -40.60 -8.86 4.38
C ILE A 116 -40.00 -9.73 3.28
N LEU A 117 -40.66 -10.85 2.95
CA LEU A 117 -40.24 -11.73 1.85
C LEU A 117 -40.16 -10.98 0.51
N ASN A 118 -41.20 -10.22 0.16
CA ASN A 118 -41.22 -9.44 -1.07
C ASN A 118 -40.13 -8.34 -1.09
N SER A 119 -39.84 -7.72 0.06
CA SER A 119 -38.75 -6.74 0.19
C SER A 119 -37.37 -7.38 0.01
N ALA A 120 -37.16 -8.58 0.58
CA ALA A 120 -35.91 -9.32 0.48
C ALA A 120 -35.67 -9.82 -0.95
N VAL A 121 -36.71 -10.35 -1.62
CA VAL A 121 -36.63 -10.75 -3.04
C VAL A 121 -36.31 -9.56 -3.92
N ARG A 122 -36.89 -8.38 -3.65
CA ARG A 122 -36.58 -7.15 -4.39
C ARG A 122 -35.13 -6.73 -4.17
N ALA A 123 -34.64 -6.78 -2.93
CA ALA A 123 -33.25 -6.46 -2.61
C ALA A 123 -32.26 -7.43 -3.27
N LEU A 124 -32.55 -8.74 -3.26
CA LEU A 124 -31.74 -9.75 -3.93
C LEU A 124 -31.69 -9.53 -5.44
N ARG A 125 -32.82 -9.30 -6.10
CA ARG A 125 -32.85 -9.00 -7.55
C ARG A 125 -32.14 -7.69 -7.90
N ALA A 126 -32.22 -6.68 -7.03
CA ALA A 126 -31.49 -5.43 -7.21
C ALA A 126 -29.97 -5.64 -7.08
N GLY A 127 -29.54 -6.42 -6.09
CA GLY A 127 -28.13 -6.79 -5.89
C GLY A 127 -27.61 -7.67 -7.02
N GLU A 128 -28.40 -8.61 -7.51
CA GLU A 128 -28.04 -9.49 -8.62
C GLU A 128 -27.87 -8.67 -9.92
N LYS A 129 -28.80 -7.77 -10.24
CA LYS A 129 -28.65 -6.82 -11.37
C LYS A 129 -27.41 -5.92 -11.22
N ALA A 130 -27.08 -5.48 -10.01
CA ALA A 130 -25.89 -4.69 -9.75
C ALA A 130 -24.60 -5.54 -9.91
N SER A 131 -24.64 -6.80 -9.49
CA SER A 131 -23.53 -7.75 -9.64
C SER A 131 -23.31 -8.18 -11.10
N THR A 132 -24.37 -8.30 -11.91
CA THR A 132 -24.23 -8.58 -13.35
C THR A 132 -23.60 -7.40 -14.10
N ARG A 133 -23.81 -6.18 -13.59
CA ARG A 133 -23.24 -4.94 -14.11
C ARG A 133 -21.91 -4.57 -13.48
N GLN A 134 -21.29 -5.45 -12.69
CA GLN A 134 -19.96 -5.20 -12.16
C GLN A 134 -18.94 -5.82 -13.12
N PRO A 135 -17.94 -5.07 -13.60
CA PRO A 135 -16.90 -5.64 -14.45
C PRO A 135 -16.19 -6.74 -13.66
N GLN A 136 -16.19 -7.96 -14.19
CA GLN A 136 -15.49 -9.11 -13.60
C GLN A 136 -14.04 -8.71 -13.29
N ARG A 137 -13.60 -8.91 -12.04
CA ARG A 137 -12.21 -8.64 -11.66
C ARG A 137 -11.29 -9.53 -12.50
N GLY A 138 -10.59 -8.94 -13.46
CA GLY A 138 -9.69 -9.66 -14.39
C GLY A 138 -10.24 -9.86 -15.80
N ALA A 139 -11.39 -9.28 -16.16
CA ALA A 139 -11.82 -9.21 -17.55
C ALA A 139 -10.80 -8.42 -18.39
N GLU A 140 -10.57 -8.89 -19.62
CA GLU A 140 -9.63 -8.29 -20.54
C GLU A 140 -10.07 -6.85 -20.85
N VAL A 141 -9.18 -5.89 -20.56
CA VAL A 141 -9.48 -4.48 -20.80
C VAL A 141 -9.65 -4.28 -22.30
N PRO A 142 -10.76 -3.66 -22.76
CA PRO A 142 -10.95 -3.39 -24.17
C PRO A 142 -9.73 -2.66 -24.77
N ARG A 143 -9.27 -3.15 -25.92
CA ARG A 143 -8.23 -2.53 -26.73
C ARG A 143 -8.80 -2.18 -28.09
N SER A 144 -8.81 -0.90 -28.41
CA SER A 144 -9.18 -0.41 -29.74
C SER A 144 -8.21 0.67 -30.17
N THR A 145 -8.08 0.88 -31.48
CA THR A 145 -7.33 2.01 -32.01
C THR A 145 -8.02 3.33 -31.64
N ALA A 146 -7.31 4.46 -31.74
CA ALA A 146 -7.88 5.77 -31.44
C ALA A 146 -9.11 6.09 -32.31
N ASN A 147 -9.08 5.72 -33.60
CA ASN A 147 -10.20 5.93 -34.52
C ASN A 147 -11.41 5.07 -34.14
N GLU A 148 -11.22 3.77 -33.91
CA GLU A 148 -12.30 2.86 -33.49
C GLU A 148 -12.94 3.30 -32.17
N THR A 149 -12.12 3.77 -31.23
CA THR A 149 -12.60 4.32 -29.95
C THR A 149 -13.51 5.53 -30.20
N MET A 150 -13.06 6.47 -31.03
CA MET A 150 -13.84 7.67 -31.36
C MET A 150 -15.14 7.33 -32.09
N ASP A 151 -15.10 6.40 -33.04
CA ASP A 151 -16.28 5.96 -33.79
C ASP A 151 -17.31 5.30 -32.88
N MET A 152 -16.86 4.41 -31.97
CA MET A 152 -17.76 3.79 -31.00
C MET A 152 -18.36 4.79 -30.02
N LEU A 153 -17.55 5.73 -29.51
CA LEU A 153 -18.08 6.77 -28.62
C LEU A 153 -19.12 7.64 -29.34
N ASN A 154 -18.82 8.13 -30.55
CA ASN A 154 -19.75 8.93 -31.34
C ASN A 154 -21.03 8.17 -31.70
N LYS A 155 -20.92 6.87 -31.96
CA LYS A 155 -22.08 6.02 -32.26
C LYS A 155 -23.03 5.91 -31.07
N TYR A 156 -22.51 5.66 -29.87
CA TYR A 156 -23.35 5.34 -28.71
C TYR A 156 -23.66 6.54 -27.80
N ILE A 157 -23.11 7.73 -28.09
CA ILE A 157 -23.54 8.97 -27.43
C ILE A 157 -25.01 9.23 -27.75
N GLY A 158 -25.84 9.28 -26.70
CA GLY A 158 -27.26 9.53 -26.82
C GLY A 158 -28.12 8.31 -27.15
N GLU A 159 -27.55 7.13 -27.39
CA GLU A 159 -28.32 5.90 -27.68
C GLU A 159 -28.86 5.19 -26.42
N GLU A 160 -28.72 5.78 -25.22
CA GLU A 160 -29.01 5.14 -23.91
C GLU A 160 -28.31 3.78 -23.72
N VAL A 161 -27.21 3.53 -24.45
CA VAL A 161 -26.40 2.31 -24.36
C VAL A 161 -25.23 2.55 -23.41
N SER A 162 -25.13 1.73 -22.37
CA SER A 162 -23.97 1.72 -21.48
C SER A 162 -22.74 1.15 -22.20
N LEU A 163 -21.58 1.76 -21.96
CA LEU A 163 -20.30 1.35 -22.54
C LEU A 163 -19.34 0.86 -21.46
N ILE A 164 -18.59 -0.18 -21.78
CA ILE A 164 -17.40 -0.59 -21.04
C ILE A 164 -16.20 0.11 -21.66
N ILE A 165 -15.43 0.82 -20.84
CA ILE A 165 -14.17 1.44 -21.25
C ILE A 165 -13.00 0.91 -20.43
N GLY A 166 -11.84 0.77 -21.07
CA GLY A 166 -10.56 0.71 -20.38
C GLY A 166 -10.00 2.11 -20.18
N TYR A 167 -9.63 2.48 -18.96
CA TYR A 167 -9.12 3.82 -18.64
C TYR A 167 -7.81 3.77 -17.87
N ALA A 168 -6.79 4.45 -18.41
CA ALA A 168 -5.49 4.60 -17.78
C ALA A 168 -5.49 5.80 -16.80
N ASP A 169 -5.23 5.54 -15.53
CA ASP A 169 -5.10 6.56 -14.49
C ASP A 169 -3.78 7.36 -14.62
N THR A 170 -3.58 8.35 -13.74
CA THR A 170 -2.34 9.16 -13.72
C THR A 170 -1.10 8.39 -13.29
N ASN A 171 -1.26 7.23 -12.66
CA ASN A 171 -0.20 6.41 -12.10
C ASN A 171 0.15 5.23 -13.03
N GLY A 172 -0.41 5.18 -14.24
CA GLY A 172 -0.19 4.12 -15.22
C GLY A 172 -1.03 2.86 -14.98
N GLY A 173 -1.90 2.85 -13.98
CA GLY A 173 -2.86 1.77 -13.74
C GLY A 173 -3.99 1.82 -14.75
N VAL A 174 -4.33 0.69 -15.36
CA VAL A 174 -5.46 0.57 -16.28
C VAL A 174 -6.62 -0.09 -15.54
N SER A 175 -7.79 0.55 -15.53
CA SER A 175 -9.01 0.06 -14.90
C SER A 175 -10.17 0.00 -15.88
N GLN A 176 -11.07 -0.97 -15.70
CA GLN A 176 -12.30 -1.06 -16.47
C GLN A 176 -13.41 -0.26 -15.79
N ARG A 177 -14.18 0.51 -16.57
CA ARG A 177 -15.32 1.31 -16.10
C ARG A 177 -16.54 1.02 -16.96
N ILE A 178 -17.72 1.03 -16.35
CA ILE A 178 -19.01 1.01 -17.07
C ILE A 178 -19.60 2.40 -16.96
N ILE A 179 -19.93 2.98 -18.11
CA ILE A 179 -20.33 4.37 -18.20
C ILE A 179 -21.56 4.53 -19.10
N ASP A 180 -22.38 5.54 -18.81
CA ASP A 180 -23.38 6.03 -19.76
C ASP A 180 -22.84 7.30 -20.43
N PRO A 181 -22.51 7.27 -21.74
CA PRO A 181 -21.92 8.41 -22.43
C PRO A 181 -22.94 9.54 -22.59
N ILE A 182 -22.58 10.76 -22.18
CA ILE A 182 -23.46 11.94 -22.21
C ILE A 182 -23.07 12.86 -23.37
N SER A 183 -21.81 13.25 -23.45
CA SER A 183 -21.33 14.17 -24.49
C SER A 183 -19.82 14.09 -24.64
N ILE A 184 -19.31 14.47 -25.82
CA ILE A 184 -17.89 14.73 -26.04
C ILE A 184 -17.67 16.21 -26.30
N SER A 185 -16.67 16.77 -25.62
CA SER A 185 -16.20 18.12 -25.87
C SER A 185 -14.69 18.19 -25.63
N LEU A 186 -13.96 18.88 -26.52
CA LEU A 186 -12.52 19.16 -26.37
C LEU A 186 -11.67 17.91 -26.04
N GLY A 187 -11.95 16.77 -26.67
CA GLY A 187 -11.21 15.53 -26.43
C GLY A 187 -11.49 14.87 -25.07
N THR A 188 -12.58 15.26 -24.41
CA THR A 188 -13.04 14.71 -23.13
C THR A 188 -14.45 14.15 -23.29
N LEU A 189 -14.64 12.92 -22.81
CA LEU A 189 -15.93 12.27 -22.70
C LEU A 189 -16.52 12.59 -21.32
N VAL A 190 -17.72 13.19 -21.31
CA VAL A 190 -18.54 13.32 -20.11
C VAL A 190 -19.46 12.12 -20.07
N ALA A 191 -19.41 11.37 -18.97
CA ALA A 191 -20.23 10.16 -18.82
C ALA A 191 -20.56 9.90 -17.36
N ARG A 192 -21.69 9.24 -17.10
CA ARG A 192 -22.05 8.77 -15.75
C ARG A 192 -21.34 7.45 -15.48
N ASP A 193 -20.47 7.40 -14.48
CA ASP A 193 -19.77 6.18 -14.08
C ASP A 193 -20.65 5.35 -13.13
N HIS A 194 -20.94 4.11 -13.50
CA HIS A 194 -21.76 3.21 -12.68
C HIS A 194 -21.04 2.79 -11.40
N GLY A 195 -19.70 2.80 -11.37
CA GLY A 195 -18.93 2.42 -10.19
C GLY A 195 -19.00 3.45 -9.06
N SER A 196 -19.06 4.74 -9.40
CA SER A 196 -19.17 5.85 -8.45
C SER A 196 -20.58 6.43 -8.33
N GLY A 197 -21.44 6.22 -9.35
CA GLY A 197 -22.76 6.84 -9.46
C GLY A 197 -22.75 8.30 -9.94
N GLU A 198 -21.56 8.89 -10.10
CA GLU A 198 -21.38 10.31 -10.42
C GLU A 198 -21.06 10.53 -11.91
N VAL A 199 -21.27 11.78 -12.36
CA VAL A 199 -20.85 12.21 -13.70
C VAL A 199 -19.37 12.54 -13.65
N GLN A 200 -18.57 11.85 -14.47
CA GLN A 200 -17.13 12.00 -14.54
C GLN A 200 -16.66 12.42 -15.93
N HIS A 201 -15.43 12.94 -15.97
CA HIS A 201 -14.75 13.40 -17.17
C HIS A 201 -13.60 12.45 -17.51
N PHE A 202 -13.71 11.78 -18.66
CA PHE A 202 -12.70 10.84 -19.15
C PHE A 202 -11.93 11.48 -20.30
N ARG A 203 -10.61 11.64 -20.15
CA ARG A 203 -9.79 12.10 -21.28
C ARG A 203 -9.72 11.00 -22.32
N ILE A 204 -10.17 11.28 -23.54
CA ILE A 204 -10.20 10.30 -24.62
C ILE A 204 -8.82 9.67 -24.90
N PRO A 205 -7.70 10.43 -24.89
CA PRO A 205 -6.36 9.84 -25.07
C PRO A 205 -5.94 8.81 -23.99
N ARG A 206 -6.69 8.70 -22.89
CA ARG A 206 -6.46 7.74 -21.81
C ARG A 206 -7.41 6.55 -21.85
N ILE A 207 -8.32 6.52 -22.82
CA ILE A 207 -9.19 5.38 -23.05
C ILE A 207 -8.39 4.36 -23.88
N THR A 208 -8.16 3.18 -23.33
CA THR A 208 -7.41 2.10 -24.00
C THR A 208 -8.28 1.31 -24.97
N GLY A 209 -9.60 1.34 -24.76
CA GLY A 209 -10.59 0.87 -25.70
C GLY A 209 -12.02 0.92 -25.17
N VAL A 210 -12.98 0.62 -26.05
CA VAL A 210 -14.42 0.74 -25.79
C VAL A 210 -15.16 -0.47 -26.34
N THR A 211 -16.16 -0.96 -25.61
CA THR A 211 -17.13 -1.96 -26.10
C THR A 211 -18.51 -1.67 -25.48
N PRO A 212 -19.62 -2.00 -26.16
CA PRO A 212 -20.95 -2.00 -25.53
C PRO A 212 -20.99 -2.94 -24.31
N ALA A 213 -21.72 -2.54 -23.26
CA ALA A 213 -21.90 -3.33 -22.04
C ALA A 213 -22.92 -4.48 -22.20
#